data_AF-A0AA96N2H7-F1
#
_entry.id   AF-A0AA96N2H7-F1
#
_cell.length_a   1.000
_cell.length_b   1.000
_cell.length_c   1.000
_cell.angle_alpha   90.00
_cell.angle_beta   90.00
_cell.angle_gamma   90.00
#
_symmetry.space_group_name_H-M   'P 1'
#
loop_
_entity.id
_entity.type
_entity.pdbx_description
1 polymer ?
#
loop_
_entity_poly.entity_id
_entity_poly.type
_entity_poly.pdbx_seq_one_letter_code
_entity_poly.pdbx_strand_id
1 'polypeptide(L)'
;MSNHMVDIPNSPLVNRFPFPFKEDSYRYSNNSETLASSPAITITPEYYEEIQLKRRILSQTPERAFQSFSHSINAQWEILELVVNQLTAHYPDYFHVAKKEDTWTFHNYLLQEKEVFRFGDASTLPYEPLDFIGRHVQEDLIYISQKDSDLFMDAGQLCFPANWSIHFNLGMSYLEFHSPVPVFSDSGLAEKVRSFLMRMEAGKPWTRLNWTLTVEPILDTFPETFSDWGSKKEAVTAETAGELVYLRTEDQRLFRLPESNGLLFSIHSHLISLNALLEKPEWTERFYRVLSDLPDYIAEYKGFISYKGSLLAFLEKHLSIQEEAIK
;
A
#
# COMPACT_ATOMS: atom_id res chain seq x y z
N MET A 1 5.52 35.40 -2.83
CA MET A 1 4.99 34.83 -4.09
C MET A 1 3.88 33.87 -3.68
N SER A 2 2.69 34.00 -4.24
CA SER A 2 1.56 33.11 -3.92
C SER A 2 1.94 31.69 -4.33
N ASN A 3 2.17 30.81 -3.36
CA ASN A 3 2.29 29.36 -3.61
C ASN A 3 0.89 28.85 -3.93
N HIS A 4 0.48 28.99 -5.18
CA HIS A 4 -0.64 28.20 -5.67
C HIS A 4 -0.18 26.75 -5.73
N MET A 5 -0.58 25.97 -4.73
CA MET A 5 -0.57 24.51 -4.84
C MET A 5 -1.44 24.14 -6.03
N VAL A 6 -0.95 23.24 -6.87
CA VAL A 6 -1.74 22.68 -7.96
C VAL A 6 -2.87 21.87 -7.32
N ASP A 7 -4.11 22.16 -7.71
CA ASP A 7 -5.28 21.53 -7.10
C ASP A 7 -5.46 20.11 -7.62
N ILE A 8 -5.53 19.15 -6.69
CA ILE A 8 -5.86 17.75 -7.01
C ILE A 8 -7.38 17.64 -6.83
N PRO A 9 -8.15 17.30 -7.88
CA PRO A 9 -9.61 17.29 -7.82
C PRO A 9 -10.12 16.53 -6.59
N ASN A 10 -10.80 17.25 -5.71
CA ASN A 10 -11.33 16.66 -4.50
C ASN A 10 -12.52 15.75 -4.85
N SER A 11 -12.39 14.46 -4.52
CA SER A 11 -13.47 13.49 -4.58
C SER A 11 -13.62 12.83 -3.21
N PRO A 12 -14.84 12.81 -2.63
CA PRO A 12 -15.08 12.20 -1.33
C PRO A 12 -14.50 10.79 -1.26
N LEU A 13 -13.75 10.50 -0.20
CA LEU A 13 -13.06 9.22 -0.05
C LEU A 13 -14.02 8.03 -0.21
N VAL A 14 -15.23 8.12 0.36
CA VAL A 14 -16.26 7.07 0.27
C VAL A 14 -16.63 6.68 -1.18
N ASN A 15 -16.41 7.56 -2.16
CA ASN A 15 -16.72 7.28 -3.57
C ASN A 15 -15.56 6.64 -4.33
N ARG A 16 -14.34 6.70 -3.80
CA ARG A 16 -13.12 6.16 -4.43
C ARG A 16 -12.39 5.13 -3.58
N PHE A 17 -12.84 4.90 -2.36
CA PHE A 17 -12.25 3.93 -1.45
C PHE A 17 -12.33 2.53 -2.08
N PRO A 18 -11.22 1.81 -2.21
CA PRO A 18 -11.23 0.45 -2.75
C PRO A 18 -11.80 -0.51 -1.70
N PHE A 19 -13.13 -0.60 -1.62
CA PHE A 19 -13.77 -1.51 -0.68
C PHE A 19 -13.41 -2.97 -1.02
N PRO A 20 -12.77 -3.74 -0.11
CA PRO A 20 -12.06 -4.95 -0.48
C PRO A 20 -12.95 -6.20 -0.57
N PHE A 21 -14.22 -6.11 -0.19
CA PHE A 21 -15.11 -7.26 -0.07
C PHE A 21 -16.11 -7.36 -1.22
N LYS A 22 -15.93 -8.41 -2.04
CA LYS A 22 -16.86 -8.75 -3.13
C LYS A 22 -17.98 -9.69 -2.68
N GLU A 23 -17.72 -10.46 -1.63
CA GLU A 23 -18.64 -11.45 -1.03
C GLU A 23 -18.81 -11.17 0.47
N ASP A 24 -19.80 -11.82 1.08
CA ASP A 24 -20.16 -11.66 2.49
C ASP A 24 -19.32 -12.53 3.44
N SER A 25 -18.31 -13.21 2.90
CA SER A 25 -17.33 -13.99 3.65
C SER A 25 -15.92 -13.68 3.12
N TYR A 26 -14.92 -13.77 4.00
CA TYR A 26 -13.52 -13.61 3.63
C TYR A 26 -12.70 -14.83 4.04
N ARG A 27 -11.94 -15.37 3.08
CA ARG A 27 -10.88 -16.37 3.28
C ARG A 27 -9.69 -15.96 2.41
N TYR A 28 -8.50 -16.43 2.74
CA TYR A 28 -7.35 -16.24 1.85
C TYR A 28 -7.59 -16.96 0.53
N SER A 29 -7.44 -16.21 -0.57
CA SER A 29 -7.54 -16.71 -1.93
C SER A 29 -6.59 -15.93 -2.83
N ASN A 30 -6.34 -16.44 -4.02
CA ASN A 30 -5.71 -15.63 -5.06
C ASN A 30 -6.76 -14.71 -5.67
N ASN A 31 -6.84 -13.48 -5.19
CA ASN A 31 -7.75 -12.44 -5.66
C ASN A 31 -7.10 -11.46 -6.66
N SER A 32 -6.03 -11.89 -7.34
CA SER A 32 -5.35 -11.08 -8.35
C SER A 32 -6.14 -10.98 -9.64
N GLU A 33 -6.18 -9.77 -10.20
CA GLU A 33 -6.85 -9.43 -11.45
C GLU A 33 -5.88 -8.72 -12.39
N THR A 34 -6.07 -8.91 -13.70
CA THR A 34 -5.24 -8.25 -14.71
C THR A 34 -5.49 -6.74 -14.68
N LEU A 35 -4.41 -5.96 -14.65
CA LEU A 35 -4.45 -4.50 -14.68
C LEU A 35 -4.30 -4.02 -16.13
N ALA A 36 -5.42 -3.84 -16.84
CA ALA A 36 -5.41 -3.62 -18.29
C ALA A 36 -4.84 -2.24 -18.71
N SER A 37 -5.03 -1.20 -17.90
CA SER A 37 -4.68 0.17 -18.30
C SER A 37 -4.36 1.14 -17.15
N SER A 38 -4.31 0.68 -15.90
CA SER A 38 -4.03 1.57 -14.77
C SER A 38 -2.52 1.68 -14.50
N PRO A 39 -2.02 2.87 -14.12
CA PRO A 39 -0.63 3.05 -13.75
C PRO A 39 -0.26 2.23 -12.50
N ALA A 40 1.02 2.07 -12.20
CA ALA A 40 1.51 1.54 -10.92
C ALA A 40 1.23 2.50 -9.76
N ILE A 41 1.07 3.78 -10.09
CA ILE A 41 0.95 4.91 -9.15
C ILE A 41 -0.36 5.65 -9.39
N THR A 42 -1.03 6.02 -8.32
CA THR A 42 -2.28 6.76 -8.32
C THR A 42 -2.12 8.01 -7.48
N ILE A 43 -2.58 9.15 -7.99
CA ILE A 43 -2.58 10.41 -7.24
C ILE A 43 -3.97 10.66 -6.66
N THR A 44 -4.06 10.85 -5.36
CA THR A 44 -5.30 11.16 -4.64
C THR A 44 -5.21 12.52 -3.92
N PRO A 45 -6.33 13.09 -3.46
CA PRO A 45 -6.32 14.34 -2.70
C PRO A 45 -5.42 14.34 -1.46
N GLU A 46 -5.14 13.17 -0.87
CA GLU A 46 -4.24 13.01 0.28
C GLU A 46 -2.75 13.19 -0.05
N TYR A 47 -2.37 13.34 -1.33
CA TYR A 47 -0.99 13.37 -1.79
C TYR A 47 -0.06 14.24 -0.94
N TYR A 48 -0.46 15.48 -0.65
CA TYR A 48 0.40 16.41 0.10
C TYR A 48 0.68 15.94 1.53
N GLU A 49 -0.34 15.45 2.23
CA GLU A 49 -0.24 14.97 3.61
C GLU A 49 0.58 13.68 3.68
N GLU A 50 0.31 12.75 2.76
CA GLU A 50 1.02 11.47 2.69
C GLU A 50 2.48 11.64 2.30
N ILE A 51 2.80 12.46 1.30
CA ILE A 51 4.20 12.73 0.92
C ILE A 51 4.95 13.42 2.05
N GLN A 52 4.30 14.35 2.77
CA GLN A 52 4.92 14.98 3.93
C GLN A 52 5.22 13.97 5.04
N LEU A 53 4.27 13.09 5.38
CA LEU A 53 4.47 12.03 6.37
C LEU A 53 5.58 11.07 5.93
N LYS A 54 5.53 10.59 4.68
CA LYS A 54 6.54 9.71 4.08
C LYS A 54 7.95 10.29 4.19
N ARG A 55 8.13 11.55 3.76
CA ARG A 55 9.43 12.23 3.85
C ARG A 55 9.90 12.46 5.29
N ARG A 56 8.97 12.67 6.23
CA ARG A 56 9.29 12.74 7.66
C ARG A 56 9.82 11.40 8.17
N ILE A 57 9.15 10.30 7.85
CA ILE A 57 9.58 8.94 8.25
C ILE A 57 10.97 8.64 7.67
N LEU A 58 11.16 8.89 6.38
CA LEU A 58 12.43 8.63 5.69
C LEU A 58 13.59 9.54 6.12
N SER A 59 13.31 10.71 6.71
CA SER A 59 14.37 11.59 7.25
C SER A 59 14.69 11.29 8.71
N GLN A 60 13.71 10.86 9.50
CA GLN A 60 13.89 10.59 10.93
C GLN A 60 14.37 9.16 11.22
N THR A 61 13.90 8.18 10.44
CA THR A 61 14.20 6.75 10.62
C THR A 61 14.42 6.08 9.26
N PRO A 62 15.43 6.50 8.47
CA PRO A 62 15.68 5.96 7.13
C PRO A 62 15.90 4.44 7.15
N GLU A 63 16.62 3.92 8.14
CA GLU A 63 16.93 2.49 8.27
C GLU A 63 15.68 1.61 8.47
N ARG A 64 14.58 2.18 8.97
CA ARG A 64 13.32 1.45 9.12
C ARG A 64 12.50 1.47 7.83
N ALA A 65 12.61 2.54 7.05
CA ALA A 65 11.69 2.84 5.96
C ALA A 65 12.29 2.66 4.56
N PHE A 66 13.61 2.57 4.44
CA PHE A 66 14.29 2.24 3.19
C PHE A 66 15.44 1.25 3.46
N GLN A 67 15.48 0.19 2.68
CA GLN A 67 16.54 -0.81 2.70
C GLN A 67 16.79 -1.31 1.28
N SER A 68 18.04 -1.62 0.95
CA SER A 68 18.42 -2.15 -0.34
C SER A 68 19.73 -2.94 -0.26
N PHE A 69 19.93 -3.86 -1.20
CA PHE A 69 21.26 -4.39 -1.51
C PHE A 69 21.88 -3.68 -2.71
N SER A 70 23.21 -3.58 -2.75
CA SER A 70 23.93 -2.94 -3.85
C SER A 70 23.65 -3.56 -5.23
N HIS A 71 23.39 -4.87 -5.31
CA HIS A 71 23.03 -5.54 -6.57
C HIS A 71 21.64 -5.16 -7.10
N SER A 72 20.79 -4.52 -6.29
CA SER A 72 19.46 -4.07 -6.71
C SER A 72 19.48 -2.76 -7.49
N ILE A 73 20.61 -2.03 -7.53
CA ILE A 73 20.66 -0.64 -8.02
C ILE A 73 20.17 -0.46 -9.47
N ASN A 74 20.45 -1.43 -10.34
CA ASN A 74 19.97 -1.39 -11.73
C ASN A 74 18.44 -1.53 -11.81
N ALA A 75 17.86 -2.40 -10.98
CA ALA A 75 16.41 -2.56 -10.90
C ALA A 75 15.75 -1.33 -10.25
N GLN A 76 16.41 -0.67 -9.31
CA GLN A 76 15.92 0.59 -8.75
C GLN A 76 15.84 1.69 -9.83
N TRP A 77 16.84 1.81 -10.70
CA TRP A 77 16.79 2.72 -11.86
C TRP A 77 15.64 2.39 -12.82
N GLU A 78 15.41 1.11 -13.06
CA GLU A 78 14.31 0.62 -13.88
C GLU A 78 12.93 0.97 -13.27
N ILE A 79 12.79 0.83 -11.95
CA ILE A 79 11.59 1.25 -11.21
C ILE A 79 11.40 2.76 -11.30
N LEU A 80 12.46 3.55 -11.09
CA LEU A 80 12.42 5.00 -11.25
C LEU A 80 11.94 5.38 -12.65
N GLU A 81 12.50 4.78 -13.70
CA GLU A 81 12.07 5.02 -15.07
C GLU A 81 10.59 4.67 -15.28
N LEU A 82 10.16 3.48 -14.86
CA LEU A 82 8.77 3.04 -14.99
C LEU A 82 7.82 4.03 -14.32
N VAL A 83 8.11 4.42 -13.08
CA VAL A 83 7.27 5.33 -12.30
C VAL A 83 7.26 6.74 -12.92
N VAL A 84 8.41 7.31 -13.26
CA VAL A 84 8.48 8.64 -13.90
C VAL A 84 7.71 8.65 -15.22
N ASN A 85 7.86 7.63 -16.06
CA ASN A 85 7.13 7.53 -17.32
C ASN A 85 5.61 7.43 -17.10
N GLN A 86 5.16 6.67 -16.09
CA GLN A 86 3.73 6.56 -15.78
C GLN A 86 3.15 7.85 -15.18
N LEU A 87 3.86 8.51 -14.27
CA LEU A 87 3.46 9.79 -13.69
C LEU A 87 3.27 10.84 -14.79
N THR A 88 4.25 10.97 -15.68
CA THR A 88 4.21 11.97 -16.76
C THR A 88 3.19 11.64 -17.85
N ALA A 89 2.88 10.36 -18.08
CA ALA A 89 1.85 9.94 -19.03
C ALA A 89 0.42 10.11 -18.51
N HIS A 90 0.17 9.80 -17.23
CA HIS A 90 -1.18 9.80 -16.63
C HIS A 90 -1.53 11.10 -15.92
N TYR A 91 -0.53 11.84 -15.45
CA TYR A 91 -0.68 13.08 -14.69
C TYR A 91 0.23 14.19 -15.26
N PRO A 92 0.13 14.53 -16.56
CA PRO A 92 1.03 15.50 -17.20
C PRO A 92 0.92 16.93 -16.62
N ASP A 93 -0.21 17.26 -15.99
CA ASP A 93 -0.40 18.54 -15.30
C ASP A 93 0.39 18.62 -13.98
N TYR A 94 0.78 17.47 -13.43
CA TYR A 94 1.45 17.35 -12.13
C TYR A 94 2.93 17.03 -12.27
N PHE A 95 3.29 16.24 -13.28
CA PHE A 95 4.65 15.76 -13.46
C PHE A 95 5.11 15.93 -14.90
N HIS A 96 6.37 16.32 -15.06
CA HIS A 96 7.02 16.39 -16.36
C HIS A 96 8.43 15.83 -16.29
N VAL A 97 8.91 15.23 -17.38
CA VAL A 97 10.31 14.83 -17.52
C VAL A 97 10.84 15.23 -18.89
N ALA A 98 11.97 15.95 -18.89
CA ALA A 98 12.75 16.18 -20.09
C ALA A 98 13.98 15.27 -20.08
N LYS A 99 14.17 14.50 -21.14
CA LYS A 99 15.31 13.57 -21.29
C LYS A 99 16.21 14.06 -22.42
N LYS A 100 17.46 14.37 -22.11
CA LYS A 100 18.52 14.70 -23.09
C LYS A 100 19.69 13.75 -22.88
N GLU A 101 19.82 12.77 -23.76
CA GLU A 101 20.75 11.64 -23.57
C GLU A 101 20.48 10.96 -22.22
N ASP A 102 21.48 10.84 -21.36
CA ASP A 102 21.35 10.31 -20.00
C ASP A 102 20.94 11.38 -18.98
N THR A 103 20.90 12.66 -19.33
CA THR A 103 20.50 13.73 -18.41
C THR A 103 19.00 13.88 -18.38
N TRP A 104 18.40 13.62 -17.22
CA TRP A 104 16.97 13.74 -16.97
C TRP A 104 16.71 14.96 -16.11
N THR A 105 15.68 15.72 -16.47
CA THR A 105 15.13 16.81 -15.66
C THR A 105 13.70 16.46 -15.30
N PHE A 106 13.49 16.03 -14.06
CA PHE A 106 12.19 15.68 -13.51
C PHE A 106 11.59 16.87 -12.78
N HIS A 107 10.34 17.17 -13.08
CA HIS A 107 9.54 18.22 -12.46
C HIS A 107 8.37 17.58 -11.73
N ASN A 108 8.21 17.94 -10.46
CA ASN A 108 7.02 17.68 -9.68
C ASN A 108 6.35 19.01 -9.36
N TYR A 109 5.33 19.38 -10.11
CA TYR A 109 4.63 20.65 -9.96
C TYR A 109 3.73 20.71 -8.73
N LEU A 110 3.28 19.56 -8.21
CA LEU A 110 2.56 19.50 -6.93
C LEU A 110 3.45 20.05 -5.81
N LEU A 111 4.69 19.57 -5.73
CA LEU A 111 5.65 19.97 -4.69
C LEU A 111 6.52 21.18 -5.07
N GLN A 112 6.37 21.70 -6.29
CA GLN A 112 7.21 22.77 -6.87
C GLN A 112 8.71 22.41 -6.89
N GLU A 113 9.01 21.15 -7.17
CA GLU A 113 10.37 20.61 -7.16
C GLU A 113 10.87 20.34 -8.59
N LYS A 114 12.17 20.53 -8.77
CA LYS A 114 12.89 20.22 -9.99
C LYS A 114 14.19 19.51 -9.63
N GLU A 115 14.37 18.33 -10.18
CA GLU A 115 15.56 17.50 -9.98
C GLU A 115 16.23 17.23 -11.31
N VAL A 116 17.55 17.40 -11.35
CA VAL A 116 18.38 17.16 -12.53
C VAL A 116 19.42 16.11 -12.18
N PHE A 117 19.37 14.96 -12.84
CA PHE A 117 20.24 13.83 -12.57
C PHE A 117 20.64 13.13 -13.87
N ARG A 118 21.67 12.29 -13.78
CA ARG A 118 22.13 11.43 -14.87
C ARG A 118 21.60 10.02 -14.64
N PHE A 119 20.74 9.55 -15.52
CA PHE A 119 20.16 8.21 -15.47
C PHE A 119 21.27 7.15 -15.47
N GLY A 120 21.22 6.23 -14.52
CA GLY A 120 22.25 5.20 -14.31
C GLY A 120 23.43 5.63 -13.43
N ASP A 121 23.52 6.89 -13.01
CA ASP A 121 24.56 7.37 -12.08
C ASP A 121 23.94 7.85 -10.77
N ALA A 122 23.89 6.94 -9.78
CA ALA A 122 23.25 7.20 -8.49
C ALA A 122 23.93 8.33 -7.70
N SER A 123 25.17 8.70 -8.02
CA SER A 123 25.87 9.82 -7.35
C SER A 123 25.29 11.20 -7.70
N THR A 124 24.45 11.26 -8.73
CA THR A 124 23.77 12.49 -9.18
C THR A 124 22.36 12.65 -8.60
N LEU A 125 21.89 11.69 -7.80
CA LEU A 125 20.64 11.79 -7.05
C LEU A 125 20.93 12.05 -5.56
N PRO A 126 20.02 12.71 -4.82
CA PRO A 126 20.17 12.89 -3.38
C PRO A 126 19.99 11.59 -2.57
N TYR A 127 19.34 10.58 -3.18
CA TYR A 127 19.05 9.27 -2.58
C TYR A 127 19.21 8.18 -3.63
N GLU A 128 19.22 6.90 -3.23
CA GLU A 128 19.16 5.80 -4.19
C GLU A 128 17.90 5.89 -5.07
N PRO A 129 17.90 5.40 -6.32
CA PRO A 129 16.83 5.66 -7.27
C PRO A 129 15.43 5.27 -6.78
N LEU A 130 15.30 4.16 -6.04
CA LEU A 130 14.03 3.72 -5.48
C LEU A 130 13.53 4.62 -4.34
N ASP A 131 14.43 5.02 -3.42
CA ASP A 131 14.11 5.97 -2.35
C ASP A 131 13.75 7.34 -2.93
N PHE A 132 14.55 7.81 -3.90
CA PHE A 132 14.32 9.07 -4.59
C PHE A 132 12.90 9.14 -5.16
N ILE A 133 12.52 8.20 -6.03
CA ILE A 133 11.20 8.25 -6.67
C ILE A 133 10.07 7.96 -5.68
N GLY A 134 10.34 7.11 -4.68
CA GLY A 134 9.44 6.80 -3.59
C GLY A 134 8.98 8.04 -2.80
N ARG A 135 9.86 9.04 -2.63
CA ARG A 135 9.56 10.33 -1.98
C ARG A 135 8.65 11.25 -2.79
N HIS A 136 8.26 10.86 -4.00
CA HIS A 136 7.35 11.59 -4.89
C HIS A 136 6.01 10.89 -5.10
N VAL A 137 5.80 9.69 -4.57
CA VAL A 137 4.57 8.89 -4.77
C VAL A 137 3.97 8.42 -3.45
N GLN A 138 2.65 8.19 -3.43
CA GLN A 138 1.90 7.81 -2.23
C GLN A 138 2.15 6.35 -1.85
N GLU A 139 2.44 5.51 -2.83
CA GLU A 139 2.65 4.09 -2.69
C GLU A 139 3.98 3.74 -2.01
N ASP A 140 3.96 2.70 -1.18
CA ASP A 140 5.18 2.00 -0.81
C ASP A 140 5.66 1.15 -1.99
N LEU A 141 6.96 1.17 -2.26
CA LEU A 141 7.55 0.56 -3.44
C LEU A 141 8.57 -0.49 -3.03
N ILE A 142 8.27 -1.75 -3.33
CA ILE A 142 9.13 -2.89 -2.98
C ILE A 142 9.64 -3.55 -4.25
N TYR A 143 10.94 -3.80 -4.31
CA TYR A 143 11.57 -4.58 -5.35
C TYR A 143 11.75 -6.02 -4.89
N ILE A 144 11.11 -6.93 -5.62
CA ILE A 144 11.28 -8.37 -5.43
C ILE A 144 12.14 -8.89 -6.59
N SER A 145 13.38 -9.27 -6.31
CA SER A 145 14.25 -9.87 -7.32
C SER A 145 13.82 -11.30 -7.61
N GLN A 146 14.14 -11.77 -8.83
CA GLN A 146 13.96 -13.16 -9.22
C GLN A 146 15.32 -13.77 -9.51
N LYS A 147 15.79 -14.64 -8.61
CA LYS A 147 17.10 -15.33 -8.69
C LYS A 147 16.98 -16.73 -8.11
N ASP A 148 17.87 -17.63 -8.51
CA ASP A 148 17.94 -19.00 -7.95
C ASP A 148 16.60 -19.77 -7.95
N SER A 149 15.76 -19.53 -8.96
CA SER A 149 14.40 -20.09 -9.10
C SER A 149 13.42 -19.68 -7.98
N ASP A 150 13.67 -18.55 -7.33
CA ASP A 150 12.80 -17.98 -6.30
C ASP A 150 12.72 -16.45 -6.37
N LEU A 151 11.93 -15.89 -5.46
CA LEU A 151 11.66 -14.45 -5.31
C LEU A 151 12.21 -13.95 -3.98
N PHE A 152 12.95 -12.85 -3.99
CA PHE A 152 13.59 -12.28 -2.80
C PHE A 152 13.32 -10.79 -2.65
N MET A 153 13.05 -10.34 -1.43
CA MET A 153 12.85 -8.91 -1.13
C MET A 153 14.20 -8.21 -1.02
N ASP A 154 14.73 -7.67 -2.12
CA ASP A 154 16.12 -7.18 -2.18
C ASP A 154 16.25 -5.65 -2.11
N ALA A 155 15.14 -4.91 -2.25
CA ALA A 155 15.06 -3.50 -1.91
C ALA A 155 13.62 -3.06 -1.63
N GLY A 156 13.44 -1.97 -0.90
CA GLY A 156 12.11 -1.40 -0.69
C GLY A 156 12.14 -0.07 0.05
N GLN A 157 11.25 0.84 -0.36
CA GLN A 157 10.82 1.98 0.43
C GLN A 157 9.43 1.67 1.00
N LEU A 158 9.36 1.40 2.30
CA LEU A 158 8.17 1.01 3.04
C LEU A 158 7.93 2.01 4.18
N CYS A 159 7.01 2.94 4.00
CA CYS A 159 6.69 3.97 4.99
C CYS A 159 5.37 3.73 5.70
N PHE A 160 4.43 3.06 5.04
CA PHE A 160 3.10 2.78 5.55
C PHE A 160 2.88 1.27 5.61
N PRO A 161 3.61 0.51 6.46
CA PRO A 161 3.34 -0.91 6.61
C PRO A 161 2.05 -1.17 7.40
N ALA A 162 1.45 -2.32 7.13
CA ALA A 162 0.44 -2.94 8.00
C ALA A 162 1.12 -3.93 8.96
N ASN A 163 1.88 -3.42 9.94
CA ASN A 163 2.59 -4.19 10.97
C ASN A 163 3.62 -5.21 10.43
N TRP A 164 4.43 -4.79 9.45
CA TRP A 164 5.61 -5.51 8.99
C TRP A 164 6.76 -4.53 8.70
N SER A 165 7.98 -5.05 8.53
CA SER A 165 9.17 -4.20 8.38
C SER A 165 10.03 -4.67 7.21
N ILE A 166 10.44 -3.72 6.36
CA ILE A 166 11.42 -3.98 5.29
C ILE A 166 12.80 -4.29 5.89
N HIS A 167 13.13 -3.70 7.05
CA HIS A 167 14.37 -3.98 7.77
C HIS A 167 14.45 -5.43 8.23
N PHE A 168 13.32 -6.01 8.66
CA PHE A 168 13.27 -7.42 9.04
C PHE A 168 13.26 -8.36 7.85
N ASN A 169 12.58 -7.97 6.76
CA ASN A 169 12.31 -8.87 5.63
C ASN A 169 13.35 -8.78 4.50
N LEU A 170 14.29 -7.84 4.54
CA LEU A 170 15.31 -7.70 3.50
C LEU A 170 16.10 -9.00 3.31
N GLY A 171 16.18 -9.47 2.07
CA GLY A 171 16.87 -10.70 1.68
C GLY A 171 16.09 -11.99 1.93
N MET A 172 14.92 -11.94 2.56
CA MET A 172 14.06 -13.12 2.70
C MET A 172 13.46 -13.55 1.37
N SER A 173 13.33 -14.86 1.19
CA SER A 173 12.56 -15.46 0.10
C SER A 173 11.05 -15.23 0.28
N TYR A 174 10.29 -15.41 -0.80
CA TYR A 174 8.83 -15.26 -0.80
C TYR A 174 8.13 -16.06 0.29
N LEU A 175 8.57 -17.29 0.54
CA LEU A 175 7.95 -18.14 1.57
C LEU A 175 8.37 -17.71 2.98
N GLU A 176 9.60 -17.22 3.16
CA GLU A 176 10.09 -16.79 4.47
C GLU A 176 9.35 -15.54 4.97
N PHE A 177 9.24 -14.49 4.14
CA PHE A 177 8.55 -13.26 4.56
C PHE A 177 7.01 -13.42 4.62
N HIS A 178 6.44 -14.49 4.04
CA HIS A 178 5.03 -14.85 4.22
C HIS A 178 4.79 -15.91 5.30
N SER A 179 5.84 -16.43 5.96
CA SER A 179 5.71 -17.46 7.00
C SER A 179 4.76 -17.09 8.17
N PRO A 180 4.57 -15.81 8.55
CA PRO A 180 3.61 -15.47 9.61
C PRO A 180 2.14 -15.56 9.19
N VAL A 181 1.84 -15.67 7.88
CA VAL A 181 0.44 -15.68 7.39
C VAL A 181 -0.20 -17.05 7.68
N PRO A 182 -1.23 -17.12 8.54
CA PRO A 182 -1.79 -18.38 8.98
C PRO A 182 -2.48 -19.11 7.81
N VAL A 183 -2.32 -20.44 7.75
CA VAL A 183 -2.91 -21.33 6.73
C VAL A 183 -2.41 -21.06 5.29
N PHE A 184 -1.69 -19.98 5.03
CA PHE A 184 -1.24 -19.60 3.69
C PHE A 184 -0.22 -20.59 3.11
N SER A 185 0.81 -20.93 3.91
CA SER A 185 1.82 -21.92 3.54
C SER A 185 1.22 -23.34 3.49
N ASP A 186 0.51 -23.74 4.54
CA ASP A 186 0.00 -25.11 4.70
C ASP A 186 -1.10 -25.48 3.69
N SER A 187 -1.83 -24.49 3.16
CA SER A 187 -2.87 -24.72 2.13
C SER A 187 -2.30 -24.92 0.71
N GLY A 188 -0.99 -24.75 0.52
CA GLY A 188 -0.35 -24.69 -0.80
C GLY A 188 -0.69 -23.44 -1.62
N LEU A 189 -1.38 -22.46 -1.02
CA LEU A 189 -1.68 -21.19 -1.68
C LEU A 189 -0.41 -20.37 -1.90
N ALA A 190 0.49 -20.32 -0.91
CA ALA A 190 1.77 -19.62 -1.03
C ALA A 190 2.56 -20.06 -2.26
N GLU A 191 2.68 -21.38 -2.47
CA GLU A 191 3.40 -21.94 -3.63
C GLU A 191 2.73 -21.66 -4.97
N LYS A 192 1.38 -21.67 -5.00
CA LYS A 192 0.62 -21.32 -6.20
C LYS A 192 0.84 -19.85 -6.59
N VAL A 193 0.81 -18.94 -5.61
CA VAL A 193 1.03 -17.51 -5.84
C VAL A 193 2.48 -17.26 -6.24
N ARG A 194 3.46 -17.83 -5.53
CA ARG A 194 4.88 -17.79 -5.90
C ARG A 194 5.10 -18.23 -7.35
N SER A 195 4.56 -19.39 -7.71
CA SER A 195 4.66 -19.94 -9.06
C SER A 195 4.02 -19.04 -10.12
N PHE A 196 2.92 -18.39 -9.80
CA PHE A 196 2.28 -17.40 -10.67
C PHE A 196 3.18 -16.17 -10.86
N LEU A 197 3.69 -15.59 -9.77
CA LEU A 197 4.59 -14.43 -9.80
C LEU A 197 5.84 -14.71 -10.63
N MET A 198 6.47 -15.89 -10.45
CA MET A 198 7.64 -16.34 -11.23
C MET A 198 7.41 -16.37 -12.75
N ARG A 199 6.15 -16.53 -13.20
CA ARG A 199 5.76 -16.56 -14.62
C ARG A 199 5.18 -15.25 -15.13
N MET A 200 5.06 -14.23 -14.29
CA MET A 200 4.48 -12.95 -14.68
C MET A 200 5.31 -12.29 -15.78
N GLU A 201 4.67 -11.85 -16.86
CA GLU A 201 5.30 -11.26 -18.04
C GLU A 201 5.30 -9.72 -17.99
N ALA A 202 6.33 -9.10 -18.54
CA ALA A 202 6.37 -7.65 -18.72
C ALA A 202 5.20 -7.17 -19.60
N GLY A 203 4.64 -6.00 -19.29
CA GLY A 203 3.48 -5.44 -20.00
C GLY A 203 2.13 -6.06 -19.64
N LYS A 204 2.08 -7.05 -18.73
CA LYS A 204 0.85 -7.64 -18.20
C LYS A 204 0.78 -7.50 -16.68
N PRO A 205 0.59 -6.27 -16.16
CA PRO A 205 0.56 -6.05 -14.73
C PRO A 205 -0.72 -6.63 -14.10
N TRP A 206 -0.65 -6.83 -12.78
CA TRP A 206 -1.74 -7.37 -11.98
C TRP A 206 -2.02 -6.46 -10.79
N THR A 207 -3.26 -6.45 -10.33
CA THR A 207 -3.68 -5.80 -9.08
C THR A 207 -4.35 -6.80 -8.16
N ARG A 208 -4.32 -6.55 -6.86
CA ARG A 208 -5.15 -7.20 -5.86
C ARG A 208 -5.41 -6.24 -4.71
N LEU A 209 -6.44 -6.54 -3.92
CA LEU A 209 -6.68 -5.84 -2.66
C LEU A 209 -6.23 -6.71 -1.49
N ASN A 210 -5.52 -6.09 -0.55
CA ASN A 210 -5.33 -6.61 0.80
C ASN A 210 -6.01 -5.67 1.79
N TRP A 211 -6.33 -6.14 2.98
CA TRP A 211 -7.02 -5.31 3.98
C TRP A 211 -6.64 -5.67 5.40
N THR A 212 -6.80 -4.71 6.31
CA THR A 212 -6.77 -4.91 7.76
C THR A 212 -7.60 -3.82 8.44
N LEU A 213 -7.59 -3.81 9.77
CA LEU A 213 -8.11 -2.70 10.57
C LEU A 213 -6.99 -1.96 11.26
N THR A 214 -7.13 -0.65 11.36
CA THR A 214 -6.23 0.23 12.12
C THR A 214 -7.05 1.04 13.11
N VAL A 215 -6.48 1.32 14.28
CA VAL A 215 -7.09 2.19 15.29
C VAL A 215 -6.42 3.55 15.17
N GLU A 216 -7.23 4.58 15.00
CA GLU A 216 -6.88 5.92 14.52
C GLU A 216 -6.39 5.93 13.05
N PRO A 217 -6.37 7.08 12.36
CA PRO A 217 -5.94 7.14 10.96
C PRO A 217 -4.40 7.13 10.82
N ILE A 218 -3.75 6.09 11.36
CA ILE A 218 -2.29 5.95 11.41
C ILE A 218 -1.83 5.10 10.23
N LEU A 219 -0.99 5.66 9.35
CA LEU A 219 -0.46 4.94 8.19
C LEU A 219 0.80 4.12 8.54
N ASP A 220 1.66 4.64 9.42
CA ASP A 220 2.99 4.12 9.75
C ASP A 220 2.96 3.14 10.94
N THR A 221 2.15 2.10 10.83
CA THR A 221 2.03 1.04 11.85
C THR A 221 3.18 0.03 11.78
N PHE A 222 4.42 0.51 11.95
CA PHE A 222 5.61 -0.34 12.02
C PHE A 222 5.61 -1.21 13.28
N PRO A 223 6.09 -2.47 13.21
CA PRO A 223 6.26 -3.30 14.41
C PRO A 223 7.26 -2.66 15.41
N GLU A 224 8.25 -1.90 14.93
CA GLU A 224 9.25 -1.21 15.75
C GLU A 224 8.65 -0.11 16.65
N THR A 225 7.47 0.42 16.31
CA THR A 225 6.74 1.45 17.08
C THR A 225 5.44 0.91 17.66
N PHE A 226 5.31 -0.41 17.82
CA PHE A 226 4.09 -1.03 18.34
C PHE A 226 3.65 -0.45 19.70
N SER A 227 4.57 0.02 20.55
CA SER A 227 4.21 0.71 21.80
C SER A 227 3.36 1.96 21.60
N ASP A 228 3.59 2.67 20.49
CA ASP A 228 3.02 4.00 20.23
C ASP A 228 1.61 3.90 19.67
N TRP A 229 1.34 2.87 18.86
CA TRP A 229 0.05 2.67 18.20
C TRP A 229 -0.73 1.43 18.69
N GLY A 230 -0.06 0.40 19.20
CA GLY A 230 -0.69 -0.86 19.60
C GLY A 230 -1.61 -0.74 20.82
N SER A 231 -1.23 0.10 21.79
CA SER A 231 -2.01 0.36 23.01
C SER A 231 -3.35 1.05 22.74
N LYS A 232 -3.47 1.79 21.63
CA LYS A 232 -4.70 2.48 21.21
C LYS A 232 -5.89 1.52 21.03
N LYS A 233 -5.62 0.25 20.77
CA LYS A 233 -6.63 -0.81 20.64
C LYS A 233 -7.47 -1.00 21.91
N GLU A 234 -6.95 -0.65 23.08
CA GLU A 234 -7.65 -0.75 24.37
C GLU A 234 -8.81 0.25 24.49
N ALA A 235 -8.78 1.34 23.71
CA ALA A 235 -9.83 2.36 23.72
C ALA A 235 -11.06 2.02 22.87
N VAL A 236 -11.04 0.88 22.16
CA VAL A 236 -12.11 0.50 21.22
C VAL A 236 -13.28 -0.17 21.96
N THR A 237 -14.39 0.54 22.06
CA THR A 237 -15.69 0.04 22.53
C THR A 237 -16.70 0.12 21.40
N ALA A 238 -17.91 -0.41 21.61
CA ALA A 238 -19.00 -0.28 20.65
C ALA A 238 -19.39 1.18 20.39
N GLU A 239 -19.17 2.08 21.35
CA GLU A 239 -19.48 3.50 21.26
C GLU A 239 -18.39 4.29 20.52
N THR A 240 -17.13 3.90 20.67
CA THR A 240 -15.98 4.62 20.08
C THR A 240 -15.51 4.04 18.74
N ALA A 241 -15.95 2.83 18.38
CA ALA A 241 -15.51 2.14 17.16
C ALA A 241 -15.72 2.96 15.87
N GLY A 242 -16.83 3.69 15.77
CA GLY A 242 -17.14 4.53 14.60
C GLY A 242 -16.08 5.57 14.28
N GLU A 243 -15.51 6.19 15.32
CA GLU A 243 -14.52 7.26 15.22
C GLU A 243 -13.09 6.71 15.22
N LEU A 244 -12.81 5.71 16.05
CA LEU A 244 -11.47 5.20 16.26
C LEU A 244 -11.06 4.17 15.22
N VAL A 245 -11.97 3.37 14.67
CA VAL A 245 -11.57 2.24 13.82
C VAL A 245 -11.65 2.63 12.35
N TYR A 246 -10.58 2.30 11.63
CA TYR A 246 -10.44 2.53 10.21
C TYR A 246 -10.29 1.20 9.48
N LEU A 247 -11.11 1.01 8.44
CA LEU A 247 -10.85 -0.02 7.44
C LEU A 247 -9.68 0.43 6.59
N ARG A 248 -8.61 -0.36 6.62
CA ARG A 248 -7.41 -0.15 5.84
C ARG A 248 -7.41 -1.09 4.64
N THR A 249 -7.36 -0.55 3.44
CA THR A 249 -7.18 -1.34 2.20
C THR A 249 -5.86 -0.98 1.55
N GLU A 250 -5.13 -1.97 1.10
CA GLU A 250 -3.97 -1.83 0.23
C GLU A 250 -4.36 -2.20 -1.21
N ASP A 251 -4.34 -1.24 -2.13
CA ASP A 251 -4.32 -1.52 -3.57
C ASP A 251 -2.89 -1.90 -3.97
N GLN A 252 -2.70 -3.19 -4.17
CA GLN A 252 -1.41 -3.79 -4.44
C GLN A 252 -1.28 -4.06 -5.92
N ARG A 253 -0.30 -3.44 -6.58
CA ARG A 253 -0.04 -3.59 -8.01
C ARG A 253 1.32 -4.22 -8.26
N LEU A 254 1.37 -5.15 -9.20
CA LEU A 254 2.54 -5.96 -9.52
C LEU A 254 2.93 -5.74 -10.99
N PHE A 255 4.18 -5.32 -11.21
CA PHE A 255 4.73 -5.09 -12.54
C PHE A 255 6.01 -5.90 -12.72
N ARG A 256 6.10 -6.66 -13.81
CA ARG A 256 7.34 -7.32 -14.21
C ARG A 256 8.21 -6.29 -14.89
N LEU A 257 9.41 -6.15 -14.36
CA LEU A 257 10.45 -5.26 -14.85
C LEU A 257 11.17 -5.94 -16.05
N PRO A 258 11.13 -5.38 -17.26
CA PRO A 258 11.67 -6.02 -18.47
C PRO A 258 13.18 -6.28 -18.47
N GLU A 259 13.98 -5.42 -17.85
CA GLU A 259 15.45 -5.50 -17.89
C GLU A 259 16.01 -6.34 -16.75
N SER A 260 15.62 -6.03 -15.50
CA SER A 260 16.06 -6.79 -14.32
C SER A 260 15.35 -8.13 -14.15
N ASN A 261 14.25 -8.35 -14.89
CA ASN A 261 13.34 -9.48 -14.71
C ASN A 261 12.86 -9.65 -13.26
N GLY A 262 12.91 -8.60 -12.42
CA GLY A 262 12.30 -8.61 -11.09
C GLY A 262 10.87 -8.08 -11.10
N LEU A 263 10.28 -7.93 -9.92
CA LEU A 263 8.93 -7.41 -9.74
C LEU A 263 8.99 -6.08 -8.98
N LEU A 264 8.29 -5.08 -9.49
CA LEU A 264 7.84 -3.96 -8.68
C LEU A 264 6.52 -4.35 -8.01
N PHE A 265 6.50 -4.29 -6.68
CA PHE A 265 5.31 -4.40 -5.85
C PHE A 265 5.00 -3.01 -5.28
N SER A 266 3.97 -2.38 -5.83
CA SER A 266 3.47 -1.06 -5.46
C SER A 266 2.27 -1.21 -4.52
N ILE A 267 2.25 -0.51 -3.39
CA ILE A 267 1.25 -0.67 -2.34
C ILE A 267 0.65 0.70 -1.99
N HIS A 268 -0.57 0.98 -2.44
CA HIS A 268 -1.30 2.19 -2.05
C HIS A 268 -2.20 1.89 -0.85
N SER A 269 -1.91 2.50 0.31
CA SER A 269 -2.71 2.33 1.52
C SER A 269 -3.82 3.38 1.62
N HIS A 270 -5.06 2.93 1.81
CA HIS A 270 -6.23 3.78 2.00
C HIS A 270 -6.87 3.51 3.37
N LEU A 271 -7.32 4.55 4.05
CA LEU A 271 -7.98 4.46 5.36
C LEU A 271 -9.35 5.12 5.32
N ILE A 272 -10.42 4.38 5.62
CA ILE A 272 -11.77 4.93 5.81
C ILE A 272 -12.27 4.63 7.22
N SER A 273 -12.79 5.63 7.94
CA SER A 273 -13.37 5.41 9.26
C SER A 273 -14.63 4.57 9.17
N LEU A 274 -14.97 3.84 10.23
CA LEU A 274 -16.23 3.10 10.27
C LEU A 274 -17.44 4.04 10.15
N ASN A 275 -17.39 5.25 10.71
CA ASN A 275 -18.45 6.26 10.52
C ASN A 275 -18.65 6.62 9.04
N ALA A 276 -17.57 6.84 8.28
CA ALA A 276 -17.69 7.11 6.86
C ALA A 276 -18.16 5.88 6.06
N LEU A 277 -17.84 4.67 6.53
CA LEU A 277 -18.34 3.43 5.93
C LEU A 277 -19.87 3.32 6.04
N LEU A 278 -20.48 3.85 7.11
CA LEU A 278 -21.94 3.87 7.31
C LEU A 278 -22.71 4.63 6.23
N GLU A 279 -22.05 5.55 5.50
CA GLU A 279 -22.64 6.26 4.37
C GLU A 279 -22.98 5.34 3.18
N LYS A 280 -22.42 4.11 3.17
CA LYS A 280 -22.71 3.05 2.21
C LYS A 280 -23.33 1.85 2.96
N PRO A 281 -24.68 1.80 3.09
CA PRO A 281 -25.36 0.71 3.80
C PRO A 281 -24.96 -0.68 3.30
N GLU A 282 -24.76 -0.83 1.98
CA GLU A 282 -24.33 -2.08 1.35
C GLU A 282 -22.92 -2.52 1.78
N TRP A 283 -22.01 -1.56 2.05
CA TRP A 283 -20.68 -1.86 2.57
C TRP A 283 -20.74 -2.19 4.05
N THR A 284 -21.58 -1.50 4.81
CA THR A 284 -21.78 -1.74 6.24
C THR A 284 -22.32 -3.16 6.47
N GLU A 285 -23.37 -3.54 5.73
CA GLU A 285 -23.95 -4.88 5.81
C GLU A 285 -22.94 -5.96 5.40
N ARG A 286 -22.24 -5.77 4.28
CA ARG A 286 -21.23 -6.74 3.83
C ARG A 286 -20.10 -6.86 4.84
N PHE A 287 -19.62 -5.75 5.37
CA PHE A 287 -18.53 -5.75 6.34
C PHE A 287 -18.93 -6.43 7.65
N TYR A 288 -20.15 -6.20 8.14
CA TYR A 288 -20.71 -6.92 9.28
C TYR A 288 -20.73 -8.44 9.05
N ARG A 289 -21.25 -8.90 7.90
CA ARG A 289 -21.30 -10.33 7.56
C ARG A 289 -19.91 -10.94 7.47
N VAL A 290 -18.97 -10.24 6.82
CA VAL A 290 -17.57 -10.66 6.72
C VAL A 290 -16.95 -10.82 8.11
N LEU A 291 -17.07 -9.82 8.99
CA LEU A 291 -16.49 -9.90 10.34
C LEU A 291 -17.15 -10.99 11.19
N SER A 292 -18.45 -11.23 11.01
CA SER A 292 -19.21 -12.25 11.73
C SER A 292 -18.74 -13.67 11.36
N ASP A 293 -18.47 -13.92 10.07
CA ASP A 293 -17.99 -15.22 9.58
C ASP A 293 -16.46 -15.37 9.60
N LEU A 294 -15.72 -14.30 9.88
CA LEU A 294 -14.26 -14.31 9.81
C LEU A 294 -13.66 -15.26 10.85
N PRO A 295 -12.82 -16.25 10.46
CA PRO A 295 -12.13 -17.11 11.39
C PRO A 295 -11.23 -16.32 12.35
N ASP A 296 -11.23 -16.69 13.63
CA ASP A 296 -10.52 -15.93 14.66
C ASP A 296 -9.01 -15.86 14.41
N TYR A 297 -8.39 -16.91 13.87
CA TYR A 297 -6.96 -16.88 13.51
C TYR A 297 -6.62 -15.79 12.46
N ILE A 298 -7.57 -15.42 11.58
CA ILE A 298 -7.38 -14.32 10.63
C ILE A 298 -7.48 -12.98 11.37
N ALA A 299 -8.43 -12.84 12.29
CA ALA A 299 -8.57 -11.64 13.12
C ALA A 299 -7.38 -11.45 14.08
N GLU A 300 -6.81 -12.54 14.59
CA GLU A 300 -5.57 -12.57 15.38
C GLU A 300 -4.39 -12.08 14.55
N TYR A 301 -4.17 -12.69 13.37
CA TYR A 301 -3.09 -12.29 12.46
C TYR A 301 -3.21 -10.83 12.00
N LYS A 302 -4.42 -10.39 11.64
CA LYS A 302 -4.69 -8.99 11.26
C LYS A 302 -4.70 -8.04 12.48
N GLY A 303 -4.58 -8.56 13.69
CA GLY A 303 -4.32 -7.78 14.91
C GLY A 303 -5.53 -7.06 15.50
N PHE A 304 -6.76 -7.53 15.24
CA PHE A 304 -7.99 -6.92 15.73
C PHE A 304 -8.90 -7.84 16.55
N ILE A 305 -8.47 -9.07 16.84
CA ILE A 305 -9.25 -10.02 17.63
C ILE A 305 -9.74 -9.44 18.98
N SER A 306 -8.91 -8.63 19.66
CA SER A 306 -9.21 -8.10 20.99
C SER A 306 -10.41 -7.15 21.03
N TYR A 307 -10.74 -6.52 19.89
CA TYR A 307 -11.86 -5.59 19.78
C TYR A 307 -12.90 -6.02 18.73
N LYS A 308 -12.77 -7.21 18.13
CA LYS A 308 -13.72 -7.76 17.14
C LYS A 308 -15.17 -7.74 17.65
N GLY A 309 -15.39 -8.09 18.91
CA GLY A 309 -16.74 -8.06 19.52
C GLY A 309 -17.34 -6.65 19.58
N SER A 310 -16.53 -5.64 19.93
CA SER A 310 -16.93 -4.23 19.94
C SER A 310 -17.33 -3.74 18.54
N LEU A 311 -16.60 -4.17 17.49
CA LEU A 311 -16.93 -3.84 16.09
C LEU A 311 -18.28 -4.42 15.68
N LEU A 312 -18.53 -5.69 16.00
CA LEU A 312 -19.78 -6.36 15.68
C LEU A 312 -20.96 -5.67 16.37
N ALA A 313 -20.81 -5.34 17.66
CA ALA A 313 -21.84 -4.61 18.41
C ALA A 313 -22.13 -3.21 17.84
N PHE A 314 -21.08 -2.48 17.40
CA PHE A 314 -21.24 -1.21 16.70
C PHE A 314 -22.02 -1.39 15.40
N LEU A 315 -21.58 -2.29 14.52
CA LEU A 315 -22.21 -2.51 13.21
C LEU A 315 -23.66 -2.99 13.34
N GLU A 316 -23.95 -3.94 14.25
CA GLU A 316 -25.29 -4.48 14.49
C GLU A 316 -26.28 -3.39 14.96
N LYS A 317 -25.84 -2.52 15.87
CA LYS A 317 -26.62 -1.37 16.34
C LYS A 317 -26.99 -0.45 15.17
N HIS A 318 -26.04 -0.14 14.29
CA HIS A 318 -26.27 0.77 13.17
C HIS A 318 -27.12 0.15 12.05
N LEU A 319 -26.99 -1.16 11.80
CA LEU A 319 -27.87 -1.88 10.87
C LEU A 319 -29.32 -1.91 11.36
N SER A 320 -29.54 -2.13 12.66
CA SER A 320 -30.88 -2.13 13.26
C SER A 320 -31.58 -0.76 13.13
N ILE A 321 -30.83 0.33 13.34
CA ILE A 321 -31.35 1.71 13.17
C ILE A 321 -31.72 1.98 11.70
N GLN A 322 -30.92 1.48 10.74
CA GLN A 322 -31.22 1.61 9.31
C GLN A 322 -32.50 0.87 8.91
N GLU A 323 -32.72 -0.35 9.45
CA GLU A 323 -33.96 -1.10 9.20
C GLU A 323 -35.20 -0.42 9.79
N GLU A 324 -35.07 0.22 10.96
CA GLU A 324 -36.16 0.99 11.57
C GLU A 324 -36.50 2.27 10.79
N ALA A 325 -35.51 2.94 10.19
CA ALA A 325 -35.71 4.15 9.40
C ALA A 325 -36.41 3.92 8.04
N ILE A 326 -36.42 2.66 7.55
CA ILE A 326 -37.03 2.26 6.28
C ILE A 326 -38.49 1.78 6.46
N LYS A 327 -38.91 1.49 7.70
CA LYS A 327 -40.27 1.05 8.05
C LYS A 327 -41.21 2.22 8.29
#